data_AF-A0A328ELM1-F1
#
_entry.id   AF-A0A328ELM1-F1
#
_cell.length_a   1.000
_cell.length_b   1.000
_cell.length_c   1.000
_cell.angle_alpha   90.00
_cell.angle_beta   90.00
_cell.angle_gamma   90.00
#
_symmetry.space_group_name_H-M   'P 1'
#
loop_
_entity.id
_entity.type
_entity.pdbx_description
1 polymer ?
#
loop_
_entity_poly.entity_id
_entity_poly.type
_entity_poly.pdbx_seq_one_letter_code
_entity_poly.pdbx_strand_id
1 'polypeptide(L)'
;MALGTKDTYDMATLLKFGDFDWKNNYNINSFNIGYFLARMNFKITYFGQEIGGNEEFAENPEKYFKDRNIVYLPDLSMKDMQNTYKKMKQEKNIYFIENPKFDLFELIKHKQHRSTLFLLGGDYYIMRGEERPKNVGHSGHYVVCSGIREGKFIIHDPGPDIKLEYLVEPETMYKAIKYYGDKEITCMMIEYV
;
A
#
# COMPACT_ATOMS: atom_id res chain seq x y z
N MET A 1 12.28 -18.40 9.30
CA MET A 1 11.00 -19.00 8.91
C MET A 1 9.93 -17.94 9.12
N ALA A 2 9.48 -17.29 8.04
CA ALA A 2 8.27 -16.49 8.08
C ALA A 2 7.13 -17.37 8.65
N LEU A 3 6.37 -16.85 9.61
CA LEU A 3 5.35 -17.56 10.39
C LEU A 3 4.22 -18.07 9.50
N GLY A 4 4.42 -19.20 8.81
CA GLY A 4 3.36 -20.03 8.22
C GLY A 4 2.44 -19.35 7.19
N THR A 5 2.70 -18.09 6.82
CA THR A 5 1.84 -17.26 6.00
C THR A 5 1.95 -17.77 4.56
N LYS A 6 0.95 -18.49 4.06
CA LYS A 6 0.99 -19.21 2.78
C LYS A 6 0.06 -18.62 1.72
N ASP A 7 -0.86 -17.74 2.13
CA ASP A 7 -1.84 -17.12 1.26
C ASP A 7 -2.26 -15.72 1.75
N THR A 8 -3.20 -15.12 1.03
CA THR A 8 -3.76 -13.80 1.31
C THR A 8 -4.56 -13.72 2.61
N TYR A 9 -5.15 -14.82 3.08
CA TYR A 9 -5.86 -14.87 4.36
C TYR A 9 -4.89 -14.80 5.52
N ASP A 10 -3.76 -15.49 5.42
CA ASP A 10 -2.73 -15.40 6.44
C ASP A 10 -2.13 -14.00 6.50
N MET A 11 -1.95 -13.32 5.35
CA MET A 11 -1.48 -11.93 5.34
C MET A 11 -2.53 -10.98 5.94
N ALA A 12 -3.81 -11.10 5.57
CA ALA A 12 -4.87 -10.32 6.17
C ALA A 12 -4.99 -10.57 7.70
N THR A 13 -4.77 -11.81 8.13
CA THR A 13 -4.75 -12.18 9.55
C THR A 13 -3.53 -11.61 10.27
N LEU A 14 -2.34 -11.68 9.65
CA LEU A 14 -1.11 -11.10 10.18
C LEU A 14 -1.20 -9.58 10.31
N LEU A 15 -1.81 -8.91 9.33
CA LEU A 15 -2.10 -7.48 9.40
C LEU A 15 -3.11 -7.16 10.53
N LYS A 16 -4.06 -8.03 10.84
CA LYS A 16 -4.91 -7.85 12.04
C LYS A 16 -4.13 -8.04 13.35
N PHE A 17 -3.14 -8.93 13.40
CA PHE A 17 -2.27 -9.12 14.56
C PHE A 17 -1.26 -7.99 14.78
N GLY A 18 -0.99 -7.15 13.78
CA GLY A 18 -0.17 -5.96 13.93
C GLY A 18 -0.83 -4.83 14.75
N ASP A 19 -2.02 -5.08 15.33
CA ASP A 19 -2.84 -4.12 16.06
C ASP A 19 -3.12 -2.82 15.27
N PHE A 20 -3.18 -2.92 13.93
CA PHE A 20 -3.63 -1.83 13.07
C PHE A 20 -5.13 -1.59 13.30
N ASP A 21 -5.54 -0.35 13.57
CA ASP A 21 -6.95 -0.04 13.79
C ASP A 21 -7.61 0.20 12.44
N TRP A 22 -8.14 -0.86 11.84
CA TRP A 22 -8.82 -0.81 10.53
C TRP A 22 -10.14 -0.02 10.58
N LYS A 23 -10.61 0.40 11.76
CA LYS A 23 -11.71 1.36 11.92
C LYS A 23 -11.20 2.81 12.02
N ASN A 24 -9.90 3.00 12.29
CA ASN A 24 -9.23 4.28 12.43
C ASN A 24 -7.97 4.35 11.56
N ASN A 25 -8.17 4.66 10.27
CA ASN A 25 -7.13 4.68 9.24
C ASN A 25 -5.92 5.60 9.52
N TYR A 26 -5.94 6.46 10.56
CA TYR A 26 -4.82 7.35 10.88
C TYR A 26 -3.54 6.61 11.27
N ASN A 27 -3.60 5.35 11.75
CA ASN A 27 -2.39 4.56 12.06
C ASN A 27 -1.96 3.59 10.94
N ILE A 28 -2.78 3.45 9.89
CA ILE A 28 -2.57 2.51 8.79
C ILE A 28 -1.95 3.24 7.60
N ASN A 29 -0.64 3.09 7.48
CA ASN A 29 0.10 3.53 6.30
C ASN A 29 1.09 2.46 5.86
N SER A 30 1.50 2.54 4.60
CA SER A 30 2.42 1.58 4.00
C SER A 30 3.73 1.46 4.77
N PHE A 31 4.29 2.53 5.36
CA PHE A 31 5.55 2.46 6.12
C PHE A 31 5.41 1.65 7.41
N ASN A 32 4.37 1.89 8.20
CA ASN A 32 4.12 1.12 9.43
C ASN A 32 3.90 -0.37 9.11
N ILE A 33 3.14 -0.67 8.05
CA ILE A 33 2.89 -2.05 7.62
C ILE A 33 4.20 -2.72 7.19
N GLY A 34 4.98 -2.12 6.29
CA GLY A 34 6.20 -2.76 5.81
C GLY A 34 7.29 -2.84 6.87
N TYR A 35 7.38 -1.87 7.80
CA TYR A 35 8.29 -1.99 8.93
C TYR A 35 7.92 -3.18 9.83
N PHE A 36 6.64 -3.31 10.20
CA PHE A 36 6.15 -4.46 10.97
C PHE A 36 6.47 -5.79 10.27
N LEU A 37 6.15 -5.91 8.98
CA LEU A 37 6.43 -7.12 8.20
C LEU A 37 7.92 -7.42 8.10
N ALA A 38 8.76 -6.40 7.93
CA ALA A 38 10.21 -6.58 7.92
C ALA A 38 10.74 -7.13 9.26
N ARG A 39 10.17 -6.71 10.40
CA ARG A 39 10.49 -7.27 11.72
C ARG A 39 10.05 -8.73 11.88
N MET A 40 9.07 -9.16 11.10
CA MET A 40 8.62 -10.55 10.98
C MET A 40 9.43 -11.36 9.95
N ASN A 41 10.58 -10.85 9.51
CA ASN A 41 11.53 -11.49 8.60
C ASN A 41 11.02 -11.66 7.16
N PHE A 42 10.05 -10.85 6.74
CA PHE A 42 9.69 -10.71 5.32
C PHE A 42 10.68 -9.79 4.62
N LYS A 43 10.88 -9.98 3.32
CA LYS A 43 11.60 -9.02 2.48
C LYS A 43 10.59 -8.07 1.84
N ILE A 44 10.86 -6.77 1.95
CA ILE A 44 9.94 -5.72 1.51
C ILE A 44 10.61 -4.89 0.43
N THR A 45 9.92 -4.68 -0.69
CA THR A 45 10.37 -3.78 -1.75
C THR A 45 9.29 -2.76 -2.06
N TYR A 46 9.58 -1.49 -1.80
CA TYR A 46 8.72 -0.36 -2.17
C TYR A 46 9.06 0.11 -3.56
N PHE A 47 8.10 0.06 -4.46
CA PHE A 47 8.16 0.64 -5.79
C PHE A 47 7.40 1.97 -5.79
N GLY A 48 8.02 3.03 -6.29
CA GLY A 48 7.40 4.34 -6.46
C GLY A 48 7.75 4.97 -7.80
N GLN A 49 6.79 5.64 -8.44
CA GLN A 49 7.06 6.40 -9.67
C GLN A 49 7.76 7.73 -9.38
N GLU A 50 7.63 8.22 -8.16
CA GLU A 50 8.23 9.48 -7.75
C GLU A 50 9.64 9.29 -7.20
N ILE A 51 10.60 10.05 -7.73
CA ILE A 51 11.99 10.06 -7.26
C ILE A 51 12.10 11.01 -6.07
N GLY A 52 12.59 10.52 -4.93
CA GLY A 52 12.80 11.29 -3.71
C GLY A 52 11.52 11.74 -3.00
N GLY A 53 10.35 11.23 -3.40
CA GLY A 53 9.07 11.61 -2.77
C GLY A 53 9.01 11.21 -1.29
N ASN A 54 9.53 10.03 -0.95
CA ASN A 54 9.57 9.55 0.44
C ASN A 54 10.55 10.36 1.30
N GLU A 55 11.71 10.73 0.75
CA GLU A 55 12.66 11.65 1.38
C GLU A 55 12.02 13.02 1.64
N GLU A 56 11.36 13.60 0.63
CA GLU A 56 10.68 14.88 0.76
C GLU A 56 9.60 14.84 1.85
N PHE A 57 8.78 13.79 1.87
CA PHE A 57 7.81 13.55 2.95
C PHE A 57 8.49 13.48 4.33
N ALA A 58 9.60 12.76 4.43
CA ALA A 58 10.32 12.57 5.69
C ALA A 58 11.03 13.84 6.19
N GLU A 59 11.37 14.78 5.30
CA GLU A 59 12.02 16.04 5.61
C GLU A 59 11.01 17.17 5.83
N ASN A 60 10.03 17.31 4.95
CA ASN A 60 9.04 18.40 4.96
C ASN A 60 7.67 17.92 4.44
N PRO A 61 6.83 17.33 5.31
CA PRO A 61 5.56 16.73 4.91
C PRO A 61 4.57 17.81 4.45
N GLU A 62 4.57 18.99 5.08
CA GLU A 62 3.72 20.10 4.65
C GLU A 62 3.99 20.49 3.19
N LYS A 63 5.28 20.62 2.82
CA LYS A 63 5.68 20.86 1.43
C LYS A 63 5.27 19.71 0.53
N TYR A 64 5.52 18.47 0.95
CA TYR A 64 5.15 17.26 0.19
C TYR A 64 3.66 17.26 -0.19
N PHE A 65 2.77 17.50 0.78
CA PHE A 65 1.33 17.51 0.55
C PHE A 65 0.89 18.73 -0.28
N LYS A 66 1.45 19.91 0.00
CA LYS A 66 1.13 21.16 -0.74
C LYS A 66 1.50 21.06 -2.22
N ASP A 67 2.69 20.55 -2.54
CA ASP A 67 3.18 20.42 -3.92
C ASP A 67 2.35 19.38 -4.72
N ARG A 68 1.60 18.52 -4.03
CA ARG A 68 0.70 17.50 -4.60
C ARG A 68 -0.77 17.89 -4.54
N ASN A 69 -1.09 19.09 -4.06
CA ASN A 69 -2.47 19.57 -3.86
C ASN A 69 -3.32 18.64 -2.97
N ILE A 70 -2.69 18.03 -1.98
CA ILE A 70 -3.35 17.18 -0.99
C ILE A 70 -3.50 17.99 0.31
N VAL A 71 -4.64 17.84 0.97
CA VAL A 71 -4.90 18.51 2.26
C VAL A 71 -3.90 17.99 3.30
N TYR A 72 -3.05 18.89 3.80
CA TYR A 72 -2.15 18.59 4.90
C TYR A 72 -2.91 18.62 6.24
N LEU A 73 -2.85 17.52 6.98
CA LEU A 73 -3.41 17.40 8.32
C LEU A 73 -2.25 17.09 9.29
N PRO A 74 -1.75 18.09 10.04
CA PRO A 74 -0.69 17.85 11.02
C PRO A 74 -1.28 17.13 12.23
N ASP A 75 -0.98 15.84 12.36
CA ASP A 75 -1.33 15.05 13.53
C ASP A 75 -0.11 14.25 14.05
N LEU A 76 -0.29 13.57 15.19
CA LEU A 76 0.76 12.75 15.80
C LEU A 76 1.20 11.59 14.88
N SER A 77 0.31 11.10 14.01
CA SER A 77 0.61 10.01 13.08
C SER A 77 1.67 10.41 12.05
N MET A 78 1.68 11.68 11.62
CA MET A 78 2.65 12.20 10.65
C MET A 78 4.08 12.06 11.16
N LYS A 79 4.33 12.45 12.42
CA LYS A 79 5.67 12.35 13.02
C LYS A 79 6.11 10.90 13.18
N ASP A 80 5.18 10.02 13.53
CA ASP A 80 5.46 8.59 13.63
C ASP A 80 5.78 7.99 12.25
N MET A 81 5.06 8.37 11.19
CA MET A 81 5.37 7.96 9.81
C MET A 81 6.78 8.35 9.38
N GLN A 82 7.19 9.60 9.64
CA GLN A 82 8.55 10.06 9.32
C GLN A 82 9.62 9.27 10.08
N ASN A 83 9.38 8.97 11.36
CA ASN A 83 10.29 8.19 12.19
C ASN A 83 10.36 6.72 11.73
N THR A 84 9.22 6.13 11.35
CA THR A 84 9.16 4.78 10.80
C THR A 84 9.96 4.71 9.49
N TYR A 85 9.77 5.67 8.57
CA TYR A 85 10.54 5.72 7.33
C TYR A 85 12.06 5.73 7.59
N LYS A 86 12.53 6.57 8.53
CA LYS A 86 13.96 6.64 8.91
C LYS A 86 14.50 5.31 9.45
N LYS A 87 13.70 4.59 10.24
CA LYS A 87 14.06 3.25 10.72
C LYS A 87 14.12 2.24 9.57
N MET A 88 13.14 2.27 8.68
CA MET A 88 13.08 1.35 7.53
C MET A 88 14.31 1.46 6.63
N LYS A 89 14.86 2.66 6.40
CA LYS A 89 16.10 2.85 5.62
C LYS A 89 17.32 2.14 6.21
N GLN A 90 17.27 1.76 7.49
CA GLN A 90 18.35 1.07 8.18
C GLN A 90 18.18 -0.47 8.16
N GLU A 91 17.00 -0.95 7.76
CA GLU A 91 16.69 -2.39 7.73
C GLU A 91 17.25 -3.04 6.47
N LYS A 92 17.95 -4.17 6.63
CA LYS A 92 18.64 -4.85 5.52
C LYS A 92 17.72 -5.59 4.55
N ASN A 93 16.49 -5.85 4.98
CA ASN A 93 15.46 -6.57 4.23
C ASN A 93 14.39 -5.63 3.64
N ILE A 94 14.60 -4.31 3.71
CA ILE A 94 13.74 -3.32 3.07
C ILE A 94 14.50 -2.64 1.94
N TYR A 95 13.85 -2.54 0.78
CA TYR A 95 14.40 -1.91 -0.41
C TYR A 95 13.44 -0.85 -0.94
N PHE A 96 13.99 0.25 -1.45
CA PHE A 96 13.25 1.31 -2.12
C PHE A 96 13.72 1.38 -3.57
N ILE A 97 12.78 1.27 -4.51
CA ILE A 97 13.02 1.31 -5.95
C ILE A 97 12.16 2.41 -6.54
N GLU A 98 12.81 3.49 -6.94
CA GLU A 98 12.17 4.64 -7.57
C GLU A 98 12.38 4.57 -9.08
N ASN A 99 11.28 4.51 -9.83
CA ASN A 99 11.32 4.42 -11.28
C ASN A 99 10.08 5.10 -11.89
N PRO A 100 10.21 6.31 -12.45
CA PRO A 100 9.10 7.05 -13.08
C PRO A 100 8.43 6.32 -14.25
N LYS A 101 9.06 5.29 -14.80
CA LYS A 101 8.56 4.52 -15.93
C LYS A 101 8.04 3.15 -15.53
N PHE A 102 7.98 2.81 -14.24
CA PHE A 102 7.45 1.51 -13.85
C PHE A 102 5.95 1.44 -14.12
N ASP A 103 5.50 0.35 -14.72
CA ASP A 103 4.09 0.03 -14.89
C ASP A 103 3.67 -0.98 -13.82
N LEU A 104 2.61 -0.67 -13.07
CA LEU A 104 2.18 -1.50 -11.94
C LEU A 104 1.68 -2.87 -12.39
N PHE A 105 0.93 -2.90 -13.49
CA PHE A 105 0.36 -4.13 -14.01
C PHE A 105 1.45 -5.10 -14.47
N GLU A 106 2.39 -4.63 -15.28
CA GLU A 106 3.51 -5.45 -15.76
C GLU A 106 4.47 -5.83 -14.62
N LEU A 107 4.69 -4.95 -13.63
CA LEU A 107 5.45 -5.28 -12.42
C LEU A 107 4.82 -6.49 -11.69
N ILE A 108 3.53 -6.42 -11.36
CA ILE A 108 2.84 -7.48 -10.64
C ILE A 108 2.82 -8.76 -11.48
N LYS A 109 2.47 -8.66 -12.76
CA LYS A 109 2.44 -9.81 -13.69
C LYS A 109 3.77 -10.53 -13.81
N HIS A 110 4.90 -9.82 -13.76
CA HIS A 110 6.24 -10.42 -13.82
C HIS A 110 6.76 -10.91 -12.46
N LYS A 111 6.30 -10.32 -11.35
CA LYS A 111 6.79 -10.64 -10.01
C LYS A 111 5.85 -11.55 -9.22
N GLN A 112 4.64 -11.81 -9.71
CA GLN A 112 3.70 -12.70 -9.05
C GLN A 112 4.28 -14.12 -8.93
N HIS A 113 4.20 -14.67 -7.73
CA HIS A 113 4.68 -15.99 -7.39
C HIS A 113 3.95 -16.44 -6.12
N ARG A 114 3.96 -17.75 -5.82
CA ARG A 114 3.36 -18.29 -4.58
C ARG A 114 3.93 -17.70 -3.29
N SER A 115 5.08 -17.04 -3.38
CA SER A 115 5.79 -16.41 -2.26
C SER A 115 5.93 -14.90 -2.47
N THR A 116 5.00 -14.27 -3.19
CA THR A 116 4.91 -12.83 -3.28
C THR A 116 3.48 -12.37 -3.09
N LEU A 117 3.33 -11.26 -2.37
CA LEU A 117 2.10 -10.49 -2.29
C LEU A 117 2.41 -9.02 -2.53
N PHE A 118 1.39 -8.26 -2.92
CA PHE A 118 1.51 -6.85 -3.18
C PHE A 118 0.49 -6.08 -2.34
N LEU A 119 0.89 -4.98 -1.72
CA LEU A 119 -0.01 -4.06 -1.04
C LEU A 119 -0.16 -2.80 -1.91
N LEU A 120 -1.40 -2.45 -2.22
CA LEU A 120 -1.75 -1.33 -3.09
C LEU A 120 -2.64 -0.34 -2.33
N GLY A 121 -2.29 0.94 -2.35
CA GLY A 121 -3.08 2.01 -1.73
C GLY A 121 -3.95 2.72 -2.77
N GLY A 122 -5.21 3.01 -2.44
CA GLY A 122 -6.09 3.81 -3.29
C GLY A 122 -7.52 3.93 -2.75
N ASP A 123 -8.43 4.45 -3.57
CA ASP A 123 -9.85 4.57 -3.24
C ASP A 123 -10.58 3.22 -3.36
N TYR A 124 -11.09 2.68 -2.24
CA TYR A 124 -11.74 1.37 -2.26
C TYR A 124 -13.10 1.36 -2.97
N TYR A 125 -13.86 2.48 -2.99
CA TYR A 125 -15.14 2.53 -3.72
C TYR A 125 -14.88 2.43 -5.21
N ILE A 126 -13.87 3.15 -5.72
CA ILE A 126 -13.46 3.05 -7.13
C ILE A 126 -13.01 1.63 -7.44
N MET A 127 -12.14 1.02 -6.62
CA MET A 127 -11.68 -0.37 -6.84
C MET A 127 -12.83 -1.37 -6.87
N ARG A 128 -13.85 -1.19 -6.02
CA ARG A 128 -15.01 -2.09 -5.92
C ARG A 128 -16.11 -1.79 -6.95
N GLY A 129 -16.00 -0.69 -7.70
CA GLY A 129 -17.05 -0.23 -8.62
C GLY A 129 -18.32 0.23 -7.90
N GLU A 130 -18.19 0.72 -6.66
CA GLU A 130 -19.31 1.13 -5.81
C GLU A 130 -19.51 2.64 -5.86
N GLU A 131 -20.76 3.09 -5.72
CA GLU A 131 -21.07 4.52 -5.61
C GLU A 131 -20.64 5.04 -4.23
N ARG A 132 -19.91 6.15 -4.21
CA ARG A 132 -19.43 6.75 -2.96
C ARG A 132 -20.57 7.44 -2.21
N PRO A 133 -20.81 7.12 -0.92
CA PRO A 133 -21.78 7.84 -0.12
C PRO A 133 -21.39 9.31 0.06
N LYS A 134 -22.38 10.21 0.00
CA LYS A 134 -22.17 11.67 0.08
C LYS A 134 -21.56 12.16 1.41
N ASN A 135 -21.69 11.36 2.47
CA ASN A 135 -21.25 11.66 3.83
C ASN A 135 -19.86 11.09 4.17
N VAL A 136 -19.19 10.43 3.23
CA VAL A 136 -17.85 9.85 3.45
C VAL A 136 -16.79 10.84 2.95
N GLY A 137 -16.07 11.44 3.90
CA GLY A 137 -14.99 12.39 3.60
C GLY A 137 -13.70 11.76 3.06
N HIS A 138 -13.44 10.49 3.41
CA HIS A 138 -12.20 9.78 3.03
C HIS A 138 -12.50 8.31 2.70
N SER A 139 -11.85 7.79 1.65
CA SER A 139 -12.03 6.43 1.10
C SER A 139 -10.70 5.72 0.83
N GLY A 140 -9.61 6.25 1.36
CA GLY A 140 -8.27 5.69 1.17
C GLY A 140 -8.16 4.40 1.95
N HIS A 141 -7.65 3.37 1.28
CA HIS A 141 -7.50 2.04 1.83
C HIS A 141 -6.32 1.32 1.19
N TYR A 142 -5.78 0.33 1.90
CA TYR A 142 -4.78 -0.58 1.36
C TYR A 142 -5.40 -1.95 1.14
N VAL A 143 -5.31 -2.44 -0.09
CA VAL A 143 -5.76 -3.78 -0.48
C VAL A 143 -4.58 -4.70 -0.75
N VAL A 144 -4.78 -6.00 -0.57
CA VAL A 144 -3.80 -7.01 -0.95
C VAL A 144 -4.08 -7.47 -2.37
N CYS A 145 -3.06 -7.46 -3.21
CA CYS A 145 -3.09 -8.01 -4.55
C CYS A 145 -2.21 -9.26 -4.60
N SER A 146 -2.77 -10.38 -5.03
CA SER A 146 -2.03 -11.65 -5.15
C SER A 146 -1.45 -11.89 -6.55
N GLY A 147 -1.86 -11.09 -7.54
CA GLY A 147 -1.38 -11.24 -8.92
C GLY A 147 -2.35 -10.70 -9.97
N ILE A 148 -2.13 -11.13 -11.21
CA ILE A 148 -2.96 -10.88 -12.38
C ILE A 148 -3.59 -12.20 -12.86
N ARG A 149 -4.92 -12.20 -13.04
CA ARG A 149 -5.69 -13.30 -13.64
C ARG A 149 -6.63 -12.72 -14.70
N GLU A 150 -6.64 -13.34 -15.88
CA GLU A 150 -7.52 -12.92 -16.99
C GLU A 150 -7.35 -11.44 -17.38
N GLY A 151 -6.12 -10.91 -17.26
CA GLY A 151 -5.85 -9.50 -17.55
C GLY A 151 -6.29 -8.51 -16.47
N LYS A 152 -6.70 -9.00 -15.29
CA LYS A 152 -7.23 -8.20 -14.18
C LYS A 152 -6.43 -8.42 -12.91
N PHE A 153 -6.42 -7.44 -12.01
CA PHE A 153 -5.82 -7.57 -10.69
C PHE A 153 -6.67 -8.48 -9.80
N ILE A 154 -6.06 -9.42 -9.09
CA ILE A 154 -6.72 -10.26 -8.09
C ILE A 154 -6.60 -9.57 -6.73
N ILE A 155 -7.70 -9.04 -6.22
CA ILE A 155 -7.73 -8.21 -5.01
C ILE A 155 -8.43 -8.92 -3.86
N HIS A 156 -7.82 -8.82 -2.68
CA HIS A 156 -8.30 -9.29 -1.39
C HIS A 156 -8.32 -8.06 -0.47
N ASP A 157 -9.51 -7.66 -0.05
CA ASP A 157 -9.74 -6.38 0.62
C ASP A 157 -10.05 -6.61 2.11
N PRO A 158 -9.13 -6.22 3.02
CA PRO A 158 -9.29 -6.40 4.46
C PRO A 158 -10.15 -5.32 5.13
N GLY A 159 -10.80 -4.44 4.35
CA GLY A 159 -11.64 -3.35 4.83
C GLY A 159 -12.83 -3.78 5.69
N PRO A 160 -13.63 -2.82 6.18
CA PRO A 160 -14.68 -3.05 7.17
C PRO A 160 -15.69 -4.11 6.73
N ASP A 161 -16.05 -4.10 5.43
CA ASP A 161 -16.73 -5.20 4.77
C ASP A 161 -15.69 -6.01 3.99
N ILE A 162 -15.20 -7.08 4.62
CA ILE A 162 -14.15 -7.94 4.06
C ILE A 162 -14.66 -8.53 2.74
N LYS A 163 -13.97 -8.23 1.64
CA LYS A 163 -14.18 -8.92 0.36
C LYS A 163 -13.00 -9.85 0.12
N LEU A 164 -13.32 -11.15 0.18
CA LEU A 164 -12.33 -12.23 0.18
C LEU A 164 -11.53 -12.27 -1.13
N GLU A 165 -12.18 -12.20 -2.28
CA GLU A 165 -11.50 -12.08 -3.58
C GLU A 165 -12.42 -11.40 -4.60
N TYR A 166 -11.90 -10.46 -5.37
CA TYR A 166 -12.55 -9.91 -6.56
C TYR A 166 -11.53 -9.46 -7.60
N LEU A 167 -11.96 -9.37 -8.87
CA LEU A 167 -11.12 -8.96 -9.98
C LEU A 167 -11.35 -7.49 -10.32
N VAL A 168 -10.26 -6.73 -10.52
CA VAL A 168 -10.31 -5.30 -10.85
C VAL A 168 -9.65 -5.04 -12.20
N GLU A 169 -10.35 -4.33 -13.07
CA GLU A 169 -9.82 -3.91 -14.37
C GLU A 169 -8.62 -2.95 -14.22
N PRO A 170 -7.62 -2.99 -15.11
CA PRO A 170 -6.46 -2.14 -14.98
C PRO A 170 -6.77 -0.65 -14.92
N GLU A 171 -7.67 -0.17 -15.78
CA GLU A 171 -8.09 1.23 -15.79
C GLU A 171 -8.75 1.66 -14.48
N THR A 172 -9.55 0.77 -13.89
CA THR A 172 -10.22 1.01 -12.59
C THR A 172 -9.19 1.08 -11.46
N MET A 173 -8.21 0.18 -11.47
CA MET A 173 -7.13 0.18 -10.48
C MET A 173 -6.29 1.46 -10.57
N TYR A 174 -5.86 1.85 -11.77
CA TYR A 174 -5.08 3.07 -11.97
C TYR A 174 -5.86 4.32 -11.56
N LYS A 175 -7.17 4.38 -11.85
CA LYS A 175 -8.04 5.46 -11.39
C LYS A 175 -8.14 5.52 -9.87
N ALA A 176 -8.25 4.37 -9.21
CA ALA A 176 -8.35 4.30 -7.75
C ALA A 176 -7.06 4.75 -7.05
N ILE A 177 -5.90 4.37 -7.59
CA ILE A 177 -4.59 4.73 -7.02
C ILE A 177 -4.33 6.24 -7.20
N LYS A 178 -4.59 6.79 -8.39
CA LYS A 178 -4.39 8.22 -8.68
C LYS A 178 -5.41 9.14 -8.02
N TYR A 179 -6.39 8.61 -7.31
CA TYR A 179 -7.42 9.40 -6.64
C TYR A 179 -6.86 10.49 -5.73
N TYR A 180 -5.71 10.24 -5.09
CA TYR A 180 -5.03 11.18 -4.20
C TYR A 180 -4.03 12.10 -4.91
N GLY A 181 -3.70 11.83 -6.18
CA GLY A 181 -2.78 12.63 -6.97
C GLY A 181 -2.25 11.87 -8.20
N ASP A 182 -2.07 12.59 -9.31
CA ASP A 182 -1.65 11.99 -10.59
C ASP A 182 -0.24 11.38 -10.58
N LYS A 183 0.57 11.70 -9.56
CA LYS A 183 1.99 11.35 -9.47
C LYS A 183 2.29 10.13 -8.61
N GLU A 184 1.31 9.61 -7.87
CA GLU A 184 1.59 8.64 -6.81
C GLU A 184 1.05 7.26 -7.16
N ILE A 185 1.77 6.54 -8.04
CA ILE A 185 1.62 5.09 -8.13
C ILE A 185 2.72 4.47 -7.28
N THR A 186 2.29 3.81 -6.21
CA THR A 186 3.18 3.07 -5.30
C THR A 186 2.70 1.63 -5.16
N CYS A 187 3.64 0.73 -4.90
CA CYS A 187 3.37 -0.68 -4.65
C CYS A 187 4.38 -1.21 -3.65
N MET A 188 3.91 -1.88 -2.61
CA MET A 188 4.78 -2.62 -1.70
C MET A 188 4.72 -4.10 -2.05
N MET A 189 5.82 -4.64 -2.56
CA MET A 189 5.98 -6.08 -2.74
C MET A 189 6.51 -6.70 -1.44
N ILE A 190 5.87 -7.78 -1.01
CA ILE A 190 6.18 -8.54 0.19
C ILE A 190 6.59 -9.94 -0.27
N GLU A 191 7.81 -10.35 0.07
CA GLU A 191 8.37 -11.67 -0.25
C GLU A 191 8.53 -12.49 1.03
N TYR A 192 8.05 -13.74 0.99
CA TYR A 192 8.24 -14.70 2.08
C TYR A 192 9.66 -15.27 1.95
N VAL A 193 10.45 -15.15 3.04
CA VAL A 193 11.84 -15.62 3.11
C VAL A 193 11.95 -16.89 3.95
#